data_AF-A0A947ERI6-F1
#
_entry.id   AF-A0A947ERI6-F1
#
_cell.length_a   1.000
_cell.length_b   1.000
_cell.length_c   1.000
_cell.angle_alpha   90.00
_cell.angle_beta   90.00
_cell.angle_gamma   90.00
#
_symmetry.space_group_name_H-M   'P 1'
#
loop_
_entity.id
_entity.type
_entity.pdbx_description
1 polymer ?
#
loop_
_entity_poly.entity_id
_entity_poly.type
_entity_poly.pdbx_seq_one_letter_code
_entity_poly.pdbx_strand_id
1 'polypeptide(L)'
;MDGMLTYLLIALVTLVLGFLAGRYIQLLRTKSGQSALAEREKQLHKHIQTLEERLDKSTADNQELGRQKEELGFQLVRYQADMDNLRQKNQEQKEEVEKLQEKFTKEFENLANKILEEKSSKFAKQNKESLENILNPLKEKIKTFEDKVEKTHKESIDYHAALRQQIFGLKELNEQMSREATNLTKALKGDSKMQGNWGELVLERVLEKSGLEKDREYSVQKSFTLEDGSRVLPDVIINLPDGKKMIVDSKVSLTDYERYVNAED
;
A
#
# COMPACT_ATOMS: atom_id res chain seq x y z
N MET A 1 0.70 -7.76 -183.16
CA MET A 1 0.99 -8.73 -182.08
C MET A 1 1.80 -8.12 -180.93
N ASP A 2 2.26 -6.86 -181.00
CA ASP A 2 3.11 -6.26 -179.96
C ASP A 2 2.40 -5.82 -178.66
N GLY A 3 1.12 -5.45 -178.71
CA GLY A 3 0.41 -4.97 -177.51
C GLY A 3 0.13 -6.06 -176.46
N MET A 4 0.00 -7.32 -176.86
CA MET A 4 -0.38 -8.41 -175.95
C MET A 4 0.79 -8.86 -175.06
N LEU A 5 2.02 -8.79 -175.59
CA LEU A 5 3.26 -9.08 -174.84
C LEU A 5 3.56 -8.01 -173.77
N THR A 6 3.30 -6.73 -174.07
CA THR A 6 3.49 -5.63 -173.11
C THR A 6 2.52 -5.72 -171.93
N TYR A 7 1.25 -6.08 -172.15
CA TYR A 7 0.28 -6.26 -171.07
C TYR A 7 0.61 -7.46 -170.16
N LEU A 8 1.11 -8.56 -170.74
CA LEU A 8 1.58 -9.73 -169.98
C LEU A 8 2.79 -9.41 -169.09
N LEU A 9 3.73 -8.61 -169.59
CA LEU A 9 4.93 -8.22 -168.85
C LEU A 9 4.59 -7.27 -167.69
N ILE A 10 3.66 -6.32 -167.91
CA ILE A 10 3.12 -5.45 -166.84
C ILE A 10 2.40 -6.30 -165.78
N ALA A 11 1.56 -7.26 -166.19
CA ALA A 11 0.87 -8.15 -165.27
C ALA A 11 1.86 -8.95 -164.40
N LEU A 12 2.93 -9.48 -164.98
CA LEU A 12 3.95 -10.23 -164.25
C LEU A 12 4.73 -9.34 -163.26
N VAL A 13 5.10 -8.11 -163.67
CA VAL A 13 5.76 -7.14 -162.79
C VAL A 13 4.85 -6.73 -161.63
N THR A 14 3.56 -6.46 -161.87
CA THR A 14 2.61 -6.13 -160.80
C THR A 14 2.36 -7.29 -159.84
N LEU A 15 2.37 -8.54 -160.33
CA LEU A 15 2.21 -9.74 -159.50
C LEU A 15 3.45 -9.97 -158.62
N VAL A 16 4.65 -9.80 -159.17
CA VAL A 16 5.92 -9.87 -158.42
C VAL A 16 5.99 -8.76 -157.37
N LEU A 17 5.63 -7.52 -157.71
CA LEU A 17 5.58 -6.40 -156.77
C LEU A 17 4.53 -6.62 -155.67
N GLY A 18 3.34 -7.13 -156.01
CA GLY A 18 2.30 -7.49 -155.06
C GLY A 18 2.74 -8.61 -154.10
N PHE A 19 3.45 -9.62 -154.62
CA PHE A 19 4.01 -10.69 -153.80
C PHE A 19 5.11 -10.19 -152.86
N LEU A 20 6.02 -9.33 -153.34
CA LEU A 20 7.06 -8.71 -152.51
C LEU A 20 6.46 -7.80 -151.43
N ALA A 21 5.47 -6.97 -151.79
CA ALA A 21 4.76 -6.12 -150.85
C ALA A 21 3.98 -6.93 -149.80
N GLY A 22 3.30 -8.01 -150.22
CA GLY A 22 2.61 -8.94 -149.33
C GLY A 22 3.54 -9.63 -148.35
N ARG A 23 4.68 -10.16 -148.84
CA ARG A 23 5.74 -10.74 -148.00
C ARG A 23 6.30 -9.71 -147.00
N TYR A 24 6.52 -8.48 -147.43
CA TYR A 24 7.04 -7.41 -146.59
C TYR A 24 6.06 -7.00 -145.48
N ILE A 25 4.77 -6.83 -145.80
CA ILE A 25 3.72 -6.53 -144.82
C ILE A 25 3.51 -7.70 -143.85
N GLN A 26 3.58 -8.94 -144.32
CA GLN A 26 3.48 -10.12 -143.47
C GLN A 26 4.66 -10.21 -142.50
N LEU A 27 5.89 -9.99 -142.98
CA LEU A 27 7.08 -9.93 -142.12
C LEU A 27 6.97 -8.81 -141.07
N LEU A 28 6.46 -7.63 -141.43
CA LEU A 28 6.23 -6.53 -140.49
C LEU A 28 5.16 -6.88 -139.44
N ARG A 29 4.04 -7.49 -139.83
CA ARG A 29 2.99 -7.93 -138.89
C ARG A 29 3.46 -9.06 -137.99
N THR A 30 4.23 -10.02 -138.51
CA THR A 30 4.80 -11.11 -137.70
C THR A 30 5.86 -10.58 -136.74
N LYS A 31 6.71 -9.66 -137.19
CA LYS A 31 7.73 -9.01 -136.34
C LYS A 31 7.10 -8.11 -135.28
N SER A 32 6.03 -7.36 -135.61
CA SER A 32 5.30 -6.54 -134.63
C SER A 32 4.54 -7.40 -133.61
N GLY A 33 3.94 -8.51 -134.06
CA GLY A 33 3.28 -9.50 -133.19
C GLY A 33 4.29 -10.18 -132.25
N GLN A 34 5.45 -10.59 -132.76
CA GLN A 34 6.54 -11.14 -131.96
C GLN A 34 7.12 -10.12 -130.97
N SER A 35 7.28 -8.85 -131.34
CA SER A 35 7.73 -7.82 -130.40
C SER A 35 6.71 -7.51 -129.30
N ALA A 36 5.41 -7.54 -129.62
CA ALA A 36 4.36 -7.35 -128.64
C ALA A 36 4.28 -8.53 -127.64
N LEU A 37 4.46 -9.76 -128.13
CA LEU A 37 4.56 -10.95 -127.29
C LEU A 37 5.81 -10.90 -126.40
N ALA A 38 6.97 -10.53 -126.95
CA ALA A 38 8.20 -10.39 -126.19
C ALA A 38 8.11 -9.33 -125.08
N GLU A 39 7.44 -8.20 -125.34
CA GLU A 39 7.22 -7.17 -124.31
C GLU A 39 6.26 -7.64 -123.22
N ARG A 40 5.22 -8.40 -123.58
CA ARG A 40 4.29 -8.99 -122.61
C ARG A 40 4.97 -10.07 -121.76
N GLU A 41 5.81 -10.90 -122.36
CA GLU A 41 6.65 -11.85 -121.60
C GLU A 41 7.56 -11.09 -120.63
N LYS A 42 8.23 -10.03 -121.08
CA LYS A 42 9.08 -9.22 -120.20
C LYS A 42 8.30 -8.57 -119.04
N GLN A 43 7.09 -8.09 -119.30
CA GLN A 43 6.21 -7.55 -118.26
C GLN A 43 5.74 -8.63 -117.27
N LEU A 44 5.41 -9.83 -117.76
CA LEU A 44 5.04 -10.97 -116.92
C LEU A 44 6.22 -11.40 -116.04
N HIS A 45 7.43 -11.50 -116.60
CA HIS A 45 8.64 -11.81 -115.82
C HIS A 45 8.91 -10.77 -114.72
N LYS A 46 8.75 -9.48 -115.03
CA LYS A 46 8.86 -8.42 -114.00
C LYS A 46 7.81 -8.55 -112.90
N HIS A 47 6.57 -8.88 -113.25
CA HIS A 47 5.51 -9.08 -112.26
C HIS A 47 5.78 -10.31 -111.39
N ILE A 48 6.22 -11.42 -111.99
CA ILE A 48 6.62 -12.63 -111.26
C ILE A 48 7.75 -12.30 -110.28
N GLN A 49 8.80 -11.62 -110.74
CA GLN A 49 9.91 -11.21 -109.87
C GLN A 49 9.43 -10.31 -108.71
N THR A 50 8.56 -9.34 -108.99
CA THR A 50 8.01 -8.46 -107.93
C THR A 50 7.14 -9.23 -106.94
N LEU A 51 6.39 -10.23 -107.41
CA LEU A 51 5.57 -11.09 -106.56
C LEU A 51 6.42 -12.02 -105.70
N GLU A 52 7.50 -12.58 -106.25
CA GLU A 52 8.48 -13.39 -105.52
C GLU A 52 9.15 -12.56 -104.42
N GLU A 53 9.63 -11.34 -104.73
CA GLU A 53 10.22 -10.43 -103.72
C GLU A 53 9.22 -10.08 -102.60
N ARG A 54 7.94 -9.86 -102.94
CA ARG A 54 6.90 -9.61 -101.93
C ARG A 54 6.58 -10.84 -101.11
N LEU A 55 6.59 -12.03 -101.72
CA LEU A 55 6.36 -13.29 -101.03
C LEU A 55 7.50 -13.56 -100.05
N ASP A 56 8.76 -13.39 -100.47
CA ASP A 56 9.94 -13.55 -99.62
C ASP A 56 9.95 -12.55 -98.46
N LYS A 57 9.58 -11.30 -98.72
CA LYS A 57 9.43 -10.31 -97.64
C LYS A 57 8.33 -10.71 -96.65
N SER A 58 7.17 -11.14 -97.15
CA SER A 58 6.04 -11.56 -96.32
C SER A 58 6.35 -12.82 -95.50
N THR A 59 7.10 -13.77 -96.06
CA THR A 59 7.52 -14.97 -95.33
C THR A 59 8.55 -14.63 -94.26
N ALA A 60 9.51 -13.74 -94.54
CA ALA A 60 10.45 -13.24 -93.55
C ALA A 60 9.74 -12.49 -92.40
N ASP A 61 8.80 -11.59 -92.71
CA ASP A 61 8.02 -10.86 -91.70
C ASP A 61 7.19 -11.82 -90.83
N ASN A 62 6.60 -12.87 -91.42
CA ASN A 62 5.86 -13.89 -90.66
C ASN A 62 6.76 -14.73 -89.76
N GLN A 63 7.97 -15.08 -90.22
CA GLN A 63 8.95 -15.78 -89.39
C GLN A 63 9.40 -14.93 -88.21
N GLU A 64 9.68 -13.66 -88.43
CA GLU A 64 10.06 -12.72 -87.37
C GLU A 64 8.91 -12.50 -86.37
N LEU A 65 7.68 -12.32 -86.86
CA LEU A 65 6.50 -12.22 -85.99
C LEU A 65 6.26 -13.50 -85.19
N GLY A 66 6.55 -14.67 -85.78
CA GLY A 66 6.54 -15.96 -85.10
C GLY A 66 7.55 -16.00 -83.94
N ARG A 67 8.78 -15.55 -84.19
CA ARG A 67 9.86 -15.46 -83.19
C ARG A 67 9.49 -14.53 -82.04
N GLN A 68 8.95 -13.34 -82.34
CA GLN A 68 8.54 -12.37 -81.33
C GLN A 68 7.38 -12.88 -80.48
N LYS A 69 6.40 -13.58 -81.09
CA LYS A 69 5.31 -14.22 -80.33
C LYS A 69 5.82 -15.31 -79.39
N GLU A 70 6.78 -16.09 -79.84
CA GLU A 70 7.39 -17.14 -79.03
C GLU A 70 8.17 -16.53 -77.86
N GLU A 71 8.99 -15.51 -78.11
CA GLU A 71 9.71 -14.77 -77.08
C GLU A 71 8.77 -14.13 -76.05
N LEU A 72 7.71 -13.47 -76.51
CA LEU A 72 6.71 -12.88 -75.63
C LEU A 72 5.95 -13.95 -74.84
N GLY A 73 5.67 -15.10 -75.44
CA GLY A 73 5.09 -16.26 -74.77
C GLY A 73 5.97 -16.79 -73.64
N PHE A 74 7.28 -16.91 -73.88
CA PHE A 74 8.25 -17.29 -72.84
C PHE A 74 8.32 -16.26 -71.71
N GLN A 75 8.31 -14.97 -72.03
CA GLN A 75 8.30 -13.91 -71.02
C GLN A 75 7.03 -13.96 -70.17
N LEU A 76 5.85 -14.16 -70.77
CA LEU A 76 4.59 -14.27 -70.03
C LEU A 76 4.58 -15.45 -69.06
N VAL A 77 5.05 -16.62 -69.49
CA VAL A 77 5.15 -17.80 -68.62
C VAL A 77 6.11 -17.53 -67.46
N ARG A 78 7.26 -16.89 -67.72
CA ARG A 78 8.22 -16.52 -66.68
C ARG A 78 7.61 -15.54 -65.67
N TYR A 79 6.96 -14.48 -66.15
CA TYR A 79 6.31 -13.50 -65.27
C TYR A 79 5.17 -14.11 -64.45
N GLN A 80 4.39 -15.03 -65.04
CA GLN A 80 3.36 -15.76 -64.29
C GLN A 80 3.97 -16.61 -63.17
N ALA A 81 5.03 -17.38 -63.47
CA ALA A 81 5.73 -18.18 -62.46
C ALA A 81 6.32 -17.32 -61.33
N ASP A 82 6.93 -16.18 -61.67
CA ASP A 82 7.47 -15.23 -60.70
C ASP A 82 6.35 -14.63 -59.83
N MET A 83 5.21 -14.26 -60.42
CA MET A 83 4.06 -13.73 -59.69
C MET A 83 3.45 -14.76 -58.73
N ASP A 84 3.32 -16.01 -59.16
CA ASP A 84 2.79 -17.08 -58.31
C ASP A 84 3.73 -17.38 -57.14
N ASN A 85 5.04 -17.42 -57.39
CA ASN A 85 6.05 -17.55 -56.33
C ASN A 85 6.02 -16.36 -55.35
N LEU A 86 5.94 -15.13 -55.84
CA LEU A 86 5.82 -13.94 -54.99
C LEU A 86 4.54 -13.96 -54.16
N ARG A 87 3.43 -14.41 -54.72
CA ARG A 87 2.15 -14.56 -53.99
C ARG A 87 2.25 -15.62 -52.91
N GLN A 88 2.81 -16.78 -53.22
CA GLN A 88 3.03 -17.83 -52.23
C GLN A 88 3.93 -17.34 -51.10
N LYS A 89 5.06 -16.70 -51.41
CA LYS A 89 5.98 -16.18 -50.41
C LYS A 89 5.34 -15.10 -49.52
N ASN A 90 4.56 -14.19 -50.10
CA ASN A 90 3.83 -13.18 -49.31
C ASN A 90 2.79 -13.84 -48.38
N GLN A 91 2.09 -14.87 -48.86
CA GLN A 91 1.13 -15.61 -48.05
C GLN A 91 1.81 -16.33 -46.89
N GLU A 92 2.92 -17.04 -47.16
CA GLU A 92 3.73 -17.70 -46.13
C GLU A 92 4.27 -16.71 -45.09
N GLN A 93 4.80 -15.57 -45.54
CA GLN A 93 5.27 -14.50 -44.64
C GLN A 93 4.14 -13.92 -43.79
N LYS A 94 2.95 -13.73 -44.36
CA LYS A 94 1.79 -13.22 -43.63
C LYS A 94 1.37 -14.20 -42.53
N GLU A 95 1.31 -15.50 -42.85
CA GLU A 95 1.00 -16.55 -41.89
C GLU A 95 2.06 -16.66 -40.79
N GLU A 96 3.34 -16.50 -41.14
CA GLU A 96 4.43 -16.48 -40.17
C GLU A 96 4.32 -15.28 -39.21
N VAL A 97 4.00 -14.09 -39.74
CA VAL A 97 3.79 -12.88 -38.93
C VAL A 97 2.59 -13.04 -38.00
N GLU A 98 1.46 -13.60 -38.48
CA GLU A 98 0.29 -13.87 -37.66
C GLU A 98 0.59 -14.85 -36.52
N LYS A 99 1.29 -15.96 -36.82
CA LYS A 99 1.74 -16.94 -35.80
C LYS A 99 2.70 -16.31 -34.79
N LEU A 100 3.62 -15.46 -35.27
CA LEU A 100 4.57 -14.77 -34.41
C LEU A 100 3.87 -13.77 -33.49
N GLN A 101 2.88 -13.03 -34.00
CA GLN A 101 2.06 -12.11 -33.21
C GLN A 101 1.22 -12.85 -32.16
N GLU A 102 0.63 -14.00 -32.50
CA GLU A 102 -0.10 -14.84 -31.55
C GLU A 102 0.84 -15.34 -30.43
N LYS A 103 2.02 -15.83 -30.80
CA LYS A 103 3.03 -16.28 -29.85
C LYS A 103 3.49 -15.15 -28.95
N PHE A 104 3.80 -13.97 -29.49
CA PHE A 104 4.19 -12.81 -28.69
C PHE A 104 3.09 -12.35 -27.75
N THR A 105 1.83 -12.38 -28.18
CA THR A 105 0.70 -12.02 -27.32
C THR A 105 0.59 -12.97 -26.12
N LYS A 106 0.71 -14.28 -26.37
CA LYS A 106 0.70 -15.31 -25.31
C LYS A 106 1.89 -15.17 -24.37
N GLU A 107 3.11 -14.98 -24.89
CA GLU A 107 4.31 -14.78 -24.07
C GLU A 107 4.22 -13.49 -23.25
N PHE A 108 3.68 -12.42 -23.82
CA PHE A 108 3.45 -11.15 -23.13
C PHE A 108 2.44 -11.32 -22.00
N GLU A 109 1.31 -11.98 -22.25
CA GLU A 109 0.30 -12.26 -21.22
C GLU A 109 0.88 -13.11 -20.08
N ASN A 110 1.61 -14.18 -20.41
CA ASN A 110 2.29 -15.01 -19.42
C ASN A 110 3.32 -14.22 -18.59
N LEU A 111 4.14 -13.40 -19.25
CA LEU A 111 5.13 -12.57 -18.58
C LEU A 111 4.47 -11.51 -17.69
N ALA A 112 3.40 -10.86 -18.17
CA ALA A 112 2.65 -9.88 -17.41
C ALA A 112 2.02 -10.50 -16.17
N ASN A 113 1.38 -11.66 -16.30
CA ASN A 113 0.81 -12.40 -15.17
C ASN A 113 1.90 -12.78 -14.15
N LYS A 114 3.04 -13.30 -14.63
CA LYS A 114 4.17 -13.66 -13.76
C LYS A 114 4.75 -12.46 -13.02
N ILE A 115 4.96 -11.33 -13.71
CA ILE A 115 5.45 -10.09 -13.09
C ILE A 115 4.44 -9.57 -12.07
N LEU A 116 3.14 -9.58 -12.41
CA LEU A 116 2.10 -9.10 -11.52
C LEU A 116 2.02 -9.95 -10.25
N GLU A 117 2.09 -11.28 -10.38
CA GLU A 117 2.09 -12.22 -9.25
C GLU A 117 3.35 -12.05 -8.39
N GLU A 118 4.53 -11.94 -9.00
CA GLU A 118 5.79 -11.71 -8.28
C GLU A 118 5.78 -10.38 -7.53
N LYS A 119 5.31 -9.31 -8.17
CA LYS A 119 5.20 -7.98 -7.53
C LYS A 119 4.14 -7.98 -6.44
N SER A 120 3.00 -8.62 -6.63
CA SER A 120 1.93 -8.71 -5.63
C SER A 120 2.41 -9.49 -4.40
N SER A 121 3.07 -10.63 -4.60
CA SER A 121 3.66 -11.43 -3.52
C SER A 121 4.74 -10.65 -2.77
N LYS A 122 5.67 -10.01 -3.50
CA LYS A 122 6.72 -9.18 -2.90
C LYS A 122 6.15 -7.99 -2.13
N PHE A 123 5.12 -7.34 -2.66
CA PHE A 123 4.44 -6.22 -2.01
C PHE A 123 3.69 -6.69 -0.75
N ALA A 124 2.96 -7.80 -0.82
CA ALA A 124 2.28 -8.38 0.34
C ALA A 124 3.27 -8.76 1.45
N LYS A 125 4.41 -9.37 1.09
CA LYS A 125 5.48 -9.71 2.03
C LYS A 125 6.09 -8.47 2.67
N GLN A 126 6.46 -7.47 1.86
CA GLN A 126 7.05 -6.22 2.35
C GLN A 126 6.07 -5.44 3.24
N ASN A 127 4.78 -5.41 2.89
CA ASN A 127 3.75 -4.77 3.69
C ASN A 127 3.53 -5.51 5.01
N LYS A 128 3.52 -6.85 5.00
CA LYS A 128 3.45 -7.67 6.21
C LYS A 128 4.66 -7.42 7.13
N GLU A 129 5.88 -7.45 6.58
CA GLU A 129 7.10 -7.15 7.35
C GLU A 129 7.09 -5.72 7.92
N SER A 130 6.65 -4.74 7.13
CA SER A 130 6.53 -3.35 7.58
C SER A 130 5.49 -3.18 8.70
N LEU A 131 4.32 -3.81 8.55
CA LEU A 131 3.28 -3.83 9.58
C LEU A 131 3.75 -4.56 10.82
N GLU A 132 4.44 -5.70 10.71
CA GLU A 132 5.01 -6.40 11.86
C GLU A 132 6.02 -5.53 12.60
N ASN A 133 6.90 -4.81 11.89
CA ASN A 133 7.86 -3.89 12.51
C ASN A 133 7.20 -2.74 13.27
N ILE A 134 6.03 -2.26 12.82
CA ILE A 134 5.28 -1.19 13.49
C ILE A 134 4.42 -1.74 14.64
N LEU A 135 3.77 -2.89 14.43
CA LEU A 135 2.81 -3.48 15.37
C LEU A 135 3.47 -4.25 16.50
N ASN A 136 4.63 -4.87 16.30
CA ASN A 136 5.33 -5.62 17.35
C ASN A 136 5.69 -4.74 18.55
N PRO A 137 6.31 -3.55 18.38
CA PRO A 137 6.56 -2.64 19.50
C PRO A 137 5.27 -2.18 20.19
N LEU A 138 4.19 -1.99 19.44
CA LEU A 138 2.89 -1.63 20.02
C LEU A 138 2.33 -2.75 20.88
N LYS A 139 2.36 -4.00 20.38
CA LYS A 139 1.94 -5.20 21.11
C LYS A 139 2.76 -5.39 22.39
N GLU A 140 4.08 -5.23 22.31
CA GLU A 140 4.95 -5.31 23.49
C GLU A 140 4.64 -4.20 24.50
N LYS A 141 4.43 -2.96 24.05
CA LYS A 141 4.06 -1.84 24.93
C LYS A 141 2.69 -2.03 25.58
N ILE A 142 1.69 -2.53 24.84
CA ILE A 142 0.36 -2.83 25.39
C ILE A 142 0.48 -3.92 26.45
N LYS A 143 1.22 -5.00 26.20
CA LYS A 143 1.45 -6.04 27.19
C LYS A 143 2.15 -5.50 28.43
N THR A 144 3.21 -4.71 28.25
CA THR A 144 3.93 -4.08 29.37
C THR A 144 3.02 -3.13 30.17
N PHE A 145 2.14 -2.40 29.49
CA PHE A 145 1.16 -1.53 30.11
C PHE A 145 0.13 -2.34 30.91
N GLU A 146 -0.43 -3.40 30.34
CA GLU A 146 -1.36 -4.33 31.00
C GLU A 146 -0.73 -4.92 32.26
N ASP A 147 0.48 -5.46 32.17
CA ASP A 147 1.24 -6.01 33.30
C ASP A 147 1.48 -4.93 34.39
N LYS A 148 1.80 -3.69 33.98
CA LYS A 148 2.03 -2.58 34.92
C LYS A 148 0.74 -2.14 35.61
N VAL A 149 -0.39 -2.11 34.89
CA VAL A 149 -1.70 -1.78 35.45
C VAL A 149 -2.15 -2.85 36.43
N GLU A 150 -2.04 -4.12 36.07
CA GLU A 150 -2.39 -5.24 36.96
C GLU A 150 -1.53 -5.20 38.23
N LYS A 151 -0.21 -5.02 38.09
CA LYS A 151 0.71 -4.89 39.22
C LYS A 151 0.35 -3.71 40.12
N THR A 152 0.05 -2.54 39.54
CA THR A 152 -0.30 -1.34 40.30
C THR A 152 -1.64 -1.52 41.03
N HIS A 153 -2.62 -2.18 40.41
CA HIS A 153 -3.88 -2.52 41.06
C HIS A 153 -3.66 -3.47 42.24
N LYS A 154 -2.83 -4.49 42.07
CA LYS A 154 -2.49 -5.43 43.14
C LYS A 154 -1.78 -4.72 44.30
N GLU A 155 -0.76 -3.91 44.02
CA GLU A 155 -0.06 -3.09 45.02
C GLU A 155 -1.02 -2.14 45.75
N SER A 156 -1.98 -1.53 45.04
CA SER A 156 -3.00 -0.68 45.65
C SER A 156 -3.94 -1.45 46.58
N ILE A 157 -4.39 -2.65 46.19
CA ILE A 157 -5.21 -3.53 47.04
C ILE A 157 -4.45 -3.91 48.31
N ASP A 158 -3.18 -4.32 48.18
CA ASP A 158 -2.33 -4.68 49.31
C ASP A 158 -2.11 -3.48 50.25
N TYR A 159 -1.88 -2.29 49.69
CA TYR A 159 -1.72 -1.06 50.46
C TYR A 159 -3.01 -0.68 51.21
N HIS A 160 -4.17 -0.80 50.55
CA HIS A 160 -5.46 -0.56 51.20
C HIS A 160 -5.77 -1.59 52.29
N ALA A 161 -5.39 -2.86 52.10
CA ALA A 161 -5.51 -3.89 53.12
C ALA A 161 -4.62 -3.59 54.33
N ALA A 162 -3.35 -3.23 54.11
CA ALA A 162 -2.42 -2.84 55.16
C ALA A 162 -2.89 -1.59 55.92
N LEU A 163 -3.37 -0.57 55.20
CA LEU A 163 -3.95 0.63 55.80
C LEU A 163 -5.17 0.31 56.65
N ARG A 164 -6.08 -0.55 56.15
CA ARG A 164 -7.25 -1.00 56.89
C ARG A 164 -6.84 -1.71 58.19
N GLN A 165 -5.79 -2.53 58.16
CA GLN A 165 -5.25 -3.19 59.35
C GLN A 165 -4.68 -2.17 60.36
N GLN A 166 -3.95 -1.17 59.89
CA GLN A 166 -3.44 -0.09 60.75
C GLN A 166 -4.59 0.72 61.38
N ILE A 167 -5.66 1.00 60.63
CA ILE A 167 -6.86 1.68 61.16
C ILE A 167 -7.53 0.83 62.23
N PHE A 168 -7.66 -0.48 62.03
CA PHE A 168 -8.19 -1.39 63.05
C PHE A 168 -7.31 -1.41 64.30
N GLY A 169 -5.98 -1.48 64.14
CA GLY A 169 -5.04 -1.40 65.26
C GLY A 169 -5.13 -0.09 66.03
N LEU A 170 -5.26 1.05 65.33
CA LEU A 170 -5.48 2.35 65.96
C LEU A 170 -6.81 2.42 66.70
N LYS A 171 -7.88 1.86 66.13
CA LYS A 171 -9.18 1.76 66.79
C LYS A 171 -9.07 0.95 68.09
N GLU A 172 -8.43 -0.21 68.05
CA GLU A 172 -8.24 -1.08 69.20
C GLU A 172 -7.39 -0.41 70.29
N LEU A 173 -6.29 0.25 69.90
CA LEU A 173 -5.45 1.03 70.80
C LEU A 173 -6.25 2.16 71.48
N ASN A 174 -7.10 2.86 70.71
CA ASN A 174 -7.93 3.94 71.24
C ASN A 174 -9.02 3.41 72.19
N GLU A 175 -9.63 2.26 71.88
CA GLU A 175 -10.56 1.58 72.79
C GLU A 175 -9.86 1.14 74.09
N GLN A 176 -8.64 0.58 74.01
CA GLN A 176 -7.85 0.21 75.17
C GLN A 176 -7.47 1.44 76.01
N MET A 177 -6.96 2.50 75.38
CA MET A 177 -6.61 3.76 76.06
C MET A 177 -7.84 4.38 76.75
N SER A 178 -9.00 4.37 76.10
CA SER A 178 -10.26 4.83 76.69
C SER A 178 -10.66 3.99 77.92
N ARG A 179 -10.50 2.66 77.85
CA ARG A 179 -10.74 1.77 79.01
C ARG A 179 -9.74 2.00 80.13
N GLU A 180 -8.45 2.16 79.83
CA GLU A 180 -7.40 2.43 80.82
C GLU A 180 -7.63 3.79 81.50
N ALA A 181 -7.96 4.83 80.73
CA ALA A 181 -8.32 6.13 81.27
C ALA A 181 -9.58 6.04 82.15
N THR A 182 -10.62 5.31 81.72
CA THR A 182 -11.83 5.07 82.52
C THR A 182 -11.52 4.33 83.81
N ASN A 183 -10.69 3.29 83.76
CA ASN A 183 -10.26 2.52 84.92
C ASN A 183 -9.40 3.34 85.87
N LEU A 184 -8.50 4.19 85.34
CA LEU A 184 -7.69 5.12 86.12
C LEU A 184 -8.56 6.16 86.82
N THR A 185 -9.51 6.78 86.10
CA THR A 185 -10.50 7.70 86.68
C THR A 185 -11.32 7.00 87.75
N LYS A 186 -11.76 5.75 87.51
CA LYS A 186 -12.52 4.97 88.50
C LYS A 186 -11.70 4.61 89.73
N ALA A 187 -10.41 4.30 89.57
CA ALA A 187 -9.48 4.06 90.68
C ALA A 187 -9.25 5.34 91.50
N LEU A 188 -9.15 6.50 90.85
CA LEU A 188 -9.06 7.81 91.53
C LEU A 188 -10.38 8.28 92.16
N LYS A 189 -11.53 7.79 91.66
CA LYS A 189 -12.88 8.12 92.13
C LYS A 189 -13.35 7.28 93.32
N GLY A 190 -12.87 6.04 93.44
CA GLY A 190 -13.42 5.04 94.38
C GLY A 190 -12.83 5.06 95.78
N ASP A 191 -11.63 5.60 95.98
CA ASP A 191 -10.96 5.59 97.28
C ASP A 191 -11.04 6.97 97.94
N SER A 192 -12.12 7.19 98.70
CA SER A 192 -12.34 8.43 99.49
C SER A 192 -11.18 8.74 100.43
N LYS A 193 -10.42 7.71 100.83
CA LYS A 193 -9.21 7.84 101.65
C LYS A 193 -8.03 8.40 100.85
N MET A 194 -7.88 8.03 99.56
CA MET A 194 -6.85 8.63 98.69
C MET A 194 -7.17 10.10 98.35
N GLN A 195 -8.45 10.45 98.18
CA GLN A 195 -8.86 11.84 97.95
C GLN A 195 -8.57 12.73 99.17
N GLY A 196 -8.85 12.23 100.38
CA GLY A 196 -8.48 12.89 101.64
C GLY A 196 -6.97 13.09 101.75
N ASN A 197 -6.18 12.03 101.56
CA ASN A 197 -4.72 12.10 101.60
C ASN A 197 -4.12 13.05 100.55
N TRP A 198 -4.74 13.17 99.37
CA TRP A 198 -4.30 14.12 98.34
C TRP A 198 -4.63 15.57 98.72
N GLY A 199 -5.80 15.81 99.32
CA GLY A 199 -6.16 17.10 99.90
C GLY A 199 -5.19 17.55 101.00
N GLU A 200 -4.82 16.64 101.90
CA GLU A 200 -3.82 16.86 102.95
C GLU A 200 -2.43 17.18 102.36
N LEU A 201 -1.99 16.42 101.35
CA LEU A 201 -0.70 16.64 100.67
C LEU A 201 -0.64 18.00 99.95
N VAL A 202 -1.73 18.41 99.30
CA VAL A 202 -1.81 19.73 98.65
C VAL A 202 -1.80 20.84 99.70
N LEU A 203 -2.54 20.69 100.80
CA LEU A 203 -2.54 21.66 101.90
C LEU A 203 -1.13 21.81 102.49
N GLU A 204 -0.44 20.70 102.77
CA GLU A 204 0.95 20.70 103.26
C GLU A 204 1.88 21.48 102.31
N ARG A 205 1.81 21.20 101.00
CA ARG A 205 2.63 21.89 99.99
C ARG A 205 2.32 23.39 99.89
N VAL A 206 1.07 23.82 100.12
CA VAL A 206 0.70 25.24 100.14
C VAL A 206 1.29 25.95 101.37
N LEU A 207 1.28 25.29 102.53
CA LEU A 207 1.86 25.83 103.76
C LEU A 207 3.39 25.98 103.65
N GLU A 208 4.07 24.95 103.12
CA GLU A 208 5.52 25.02 102.84
C GLU A 208 5.86 26.16 101.87
N LYS A 209 5.12 26.28 100.77
CA LYS A 209 5.31 27.38 99.80
C LYS A 209 5.02 28.76 100.38
N SER A 210 4.15 28.84 101.38
CA SER A 210 3.85 30.08 102.10
C SER A 210 4.92 30.46 103.13
N GLY A 211 5.98 29.64 103.25
CA GLY A 211 7.14 29.90 104.12
C GLY A 211 7.00 29.36 105.54
N LEU A 212 6.01 28.49 105.81
CA LEU A 212 5.82 27.84 107.11
C LEU A 212 6.65 26.54 107.14
N GLU A 213 7.40 26.29 108.21
CA GLU A 213 8.17 25.05 108.37
C GLU A 213 7.40 24.03 109.22
N LYS A 214 7.42 22.77 108.77
CA LYS A 214 6.78 21.65 109.46
C LYS A 214 7.41 21.44 110.83
N ASP A 215 6.58 21.16 111.82
CA ASP A 215 6.94 20.96 113.23
C ASP A 215 7.47 22.21 113.96
N ARG A 216 7.60 23.36 113.29
CA ARG A 216 7.91 24.67 113.88
C ARG A 216 6.71 25.60 113.82
N GLU A 217 6.29 26.01 112.63
CA GLU A 217 5.13 26.89 112.42
C GLU A 217 3.82 26.14 112.22
N TYR A 218 3.84 24.89 111.75
CA TYR A 218 2.61 24.08 111.64
C TYR A 218 2.85 22.61 111.97
N SER A 219 1.81 21.91 112.41
CA SER A 219 1.86 20.48 112.72
C SER A 219 0.64 19.75 112.16
N VAL A 220 0.86 18.53 111.66
CA VAL A 220 -0.13 17.67 111.00
C VAL A 220 -0.48 16.50 111.93
N GLN A 221 -1.75 16.08 111.98
CA GLN A 221 -2.20 14.84 112.63
C GLN A 221 -1.85 14.65 114.14
N LYS A 222 -1.87 15.71 114.95
CA LYS A 222 -1.82 15.55 116.42
C LYS A 222 -3.23 15.33 116.97
N SER A 223 -3.47 14.14 117.52
CA SER A 223 -4.73 13.88 118.21
C SER A 223 -4.71 14.52 119.60
N PHE A 224 -5.68 15.38 119.88
CA PHE A 224 -5.86 15.95 121.21
C PHE A 224 -7.05 15.29 121.90
N THR A 225 -6.85 14.95 123.17
CA THR A 225 -7.92 14.45 124.04
C THR A 225 -8.38 15.63 124.89
N LEU A 226 -9.64 16.04 124.74
CA LEU A 226 -10.24 17.09 125.56
C LEU A 226 -10.52 16.56 126.98
N GLU A 227 -10.71 17.47 127.94
CA GLU A 227 -11.02 17.12 129.34
C GLU A 227 -12.35 16.38 129.51
N ASP A 228 -13.24 16.43 128.51
CA ASP A 228 -14.50 15.67 128.41
C ASP A 228 -14.31 14.25 127.85
N GLY A 229 -13.10 13.88 127.41
CA GLY A 229 -12.80 12.55 126.86
C GLY A 229 -13.08 12.40 125.36
N SER A 230 -13.55 13.47 124.69
CA SER A 230 -13.67 13.53 123.24
C SER A 230 -12.29 13.71 122.58
N ARG A 231 -12.06 12.98 121.46
CA ARG A 231 -10.82 13.03 120.69
C ARG A 231 -11.04 13.87 119.43
N VAL A 232 -10.29 14.96 119.29
CA VAL A 232 -10.28 15.79 118.08
C VAL A 232 -8.97 15.57 117.33
N LEU A 233 -9.10 15.23 116.05
CA LEU A 233 -8.00 15.24 115.09
C LEU A 233 -8.26 16.38 114.10
N PRO A 234 -7.63 17.54 114.29
CA PRO A 234 -7.55 18.55 113.24
C PRO A 234 -6.56 18.10 112.15
N ASP A 235 -6.87 18.38 110.88
CA ASP A 235 -5.98 18.06 109.75
C ASP A 235 -4.63 18.79 109.89
N VAL A 236 -4.66 20.11 110.11
CA VAL A 236 -3.46 20.94 110.34
C VAL A 236 -3.67 21.99 111.43
N ILE A 237 -2.65 22.19 112.28
CA ILE A 237 -2.57 23.28 113.26
C ILE A 237 -1.41 24.20 112.91
N ILE A 238 -1.69 25.49 112.75
CA ILE A 238 -0.70 26.54 112.54
C ILE A 238 -0.50 27.31 113.85
N ASN A 239 0.76 27.45 114.27
CA ASN A 239 1.19 28.21 115.44
C ASN A 239 1.39 29.68 115.04
N LEU A 240 0.64 30.58 115.67
CA LEU A 240 0.74 32.02 115.47
C LEU A 240 1.54 32.68 116.61
N PRO A 241 2.07 33.90 116.41
CA PRO A 241 2.66 34.71 117.48
C PRO A 241 1.69 34.91 118.67
N ASP A 242 2.22 35.18 119.87
CA ASP A 242 1.49 35.26 121.15
C ASP A 242 0.81 33.95 121.62
N GLY A 243 1.30 32.80 121.16
CA GLY A 243 0.82 31.49 121.62
C GLY A 243 -0.57 31.10 121.11
N LYS A 244 -1.09 31.82 120.11
CA LYS A 244 -2.37 31.51 119.47
C LYS A 244 -2.20 30.35 118.48
N LYS A 245 -3.24 29.53 118.33
CA LYS A 245 -3.25 28.38 117.40
C LYS A 245 -4.44 28.51 116.45
N MET A 246 -4.21 28.27 115.16
CA MET A 246 -5.23 28.24 114.11
C MET A 246 -5.39 26.81 113.59
N ILE A 247 -6.62 26.34 113.49
CA ILE A 247 -6.95 25.00 113.01
C ILE A 247 -7.48 25.12 111.58
N VAL A 248 -6.98 24.29 110.67
CA VAL A 248 -7.38 24.25 109.26
C VAL A 248 -7.80 22.82 108.90
N ASP A 249 -8.97 22.69 108.29
CA ASP A 249 -9.56 21.43 107.78
C ASP A 249 -9.55 21.48 106.25
N SER A 250 -8.94 20.49 105.60
CA SER A 250 -8.92 20.40 104.14
C SER A 250 -10.01 19.47 103.64
N LYS A 251 -11.17 20.04 103.30
CA LYS A 251 -12.24 19.28 102.65
C LYS A 251 -12.18 19.44 101.13
N VAL A 252 -11.74 18.39 100.43
CA VAL A 252 -11.70 18.36 98.96
C VAL A 252 -12.82 17.46 98.43
N SER A 253 -13.74 18.02 97.63
CA SER A 253 -14.72 17.26 96.86
C SER A 253 -14.35 17.27 95.38
N LEU A 254 -13.52 16.31 94.97
CA LEU A 254 -13.18 16.10 93.55
C LEU A 254 -14.41 15.72 92.72
N THR A 255 -15.42 15.12 93.35
CA THR A 255 -16.72 14.78 92.74
C THR A 255 -17.51 15.99 92.26
N ASP A 256 -17.49 17.10 92.99
CA ASP A 256 -18.25 18.30 92.61
C ASP A 256 -17.52 19.11 91.52
N TYR A 257 -16.19 19.14 91.58
CA TYR A 257 -15.35 19.73 90.54
C TYR A 257 -15.45 18.96 89.21
N GLU A 258 -15.42 17.62 89.25
CA GLU A 258 -15.65 16.77 88.06
C GLU A 258 -17.05 17.01 87.46
N ARG A 259 -18.09 17.09 88.29
CA ARG A 259 -19.46 17.38 87.82
C ARG A 259 -19.59 18.75 87.18
N TYR A 260 -18.89 19.76 87.69
CA TYR A 260 -18.89 21.09 87.11
C TYR A 260 -18.14 21.11 85.77
N VAL A 261 -16.98 20.46 85.67
CA VAL A 261 -16.16 20.45 84.43
C VAL A 261 -16.74 19.55 83.34
N ASN A 262 -17.41 18.46 83.71
CA ASN A 262 -18.10 17.55 82.77
C ASN A 262 -19.59 17.88 82.58
N ALA A 263 -20.09 18.96 83.18
CA ALA A 263 -21.38 19.51 82.77
C ALA A 263 -21.17 20.17 81.41
N GLU A 264 -21.72 19.56 80.36
CA GLU A 264 -21.86 20.24 79.07
C GLU A 264 -22.84 21.41 79.25
N ASP A 265 -22.54 22.57 78.66
CA ASP A 265 -23.45 23.73 78.59
C ASP A 265 -24.83 23.34 77.98
#